data_AF-A0A350XTL0-F1
#
_entry.id   AF-A0A350XTL0-F1
#
_cell.length_a   1.000
_cell.length_b   1.000
_cell.length_c   1.000
_cell.angle_alpha   90.00
_cell.angle_beta   90.00
_cell.angle_gamma   90.00
#
_symmetry.space_group_name_H-M   'P 1'
#
loop_
_entity.id
_entity.type
_entity.pdbx_description
1 polymer ?
#
loop_
_entity_poly.entity_id
_entity_poly.type
_entity_poly.pdbx_seq_one_letter_code
_entity_poly.pdbx_strand_id
1 'polypeptide(L)'
;MGDETTDGIVVPAATRPPGYVLAEGAARVARYGLLAAMFVAGAELGALITLHSALGSGVGLGDALDRVDNLAWAAGAVGLVVAVAVIVWLRRMYRNLSPLGVTELRFAPGWAVGAWFVPILNWIRPKQIVDDIWRATELEAPHPIGGTWRWKPVPQWVHLWWALSVATSLLGIVGGLGGRTSRTAVGALMLTSAASLLVSPLLFLVIGRTTDRQDQRAARVAGDESMARRAFASEVRPLAGAALAAVVMLGFGLVSWSGGDSSVVAVDGGLRYEEFGVGFVYPEGFFLQTQNPFGEGDPTELFGSAGAESADGREGFGITWVTTGGFVLTDEELLSAINGGIGDLIGAAAGGAQRGVAFESVLAGGVSQVEHFSFTLDGELIYATAAAANCAGSERLVVIMVLVLGDHARRTELYESVSATVSC
;
A
#
# COMPACT_ATOMS: atom_id res chain seq x y z
N MET A 1 -59.89 -37.99 -5.58
CA MET A 1 -58.53 -37.84 -6.12
C MET A 1 -58.33 -36.35 -6.22
N GLY A 2 -57.61 -35.80 -5.23
CA GLY A 2 -57.64 -34.39 -4.88
C GLY A 2 -56.89 -33.51 -5.87
N ASP A 3 -57.49 -32.35 -6.11
CA ASP A 3 -56.95 -31.22 -6.84
C ASP A 3 -56.00 -30.45 -5.91
N GLU A 4 -54.73 -30.34 -6.30
CA GLU A 4 -53.66 -29.72 -5.51
C GLU A 4 -53.44 -28.30 -6.04
N THR A 5 -54.31 -27.37 -5.62
CA THR A 5 -54.11 -25.94 -5.81
C THR A 5 -52.92 -25.49 -4.96
N THR A 6 -51.79 -25.24 -5.63
CA THR A 6 -50.63 -24.57 -5.05
C THR A 6 -51.00 -23.11 -4.81
N ASP A 7 -51.35 -22.80 -3.56
CA ASP A 7 -51.62 -21.45 -3.09
C ASP A 7 -50.30 -20.66 -3.13
N GLY A 8 -50.10 -19.95 -4.23
CA GLY A 8 -48.99 -19.04 -4.40
C GLY A 8 -49.12 -17.92 -3.38
N ILE A 9 -48.34 -17.98 -2.30
CA ILE A 9 -48.17 -16.88 -1.36
C ILE A 9 -47.54 -15.71 -2.13
N VAL A 10 -48.40 -14.86 -2.71
CA VAL A 10 -48.02 -13.54 -3.19
C VAL A 10 -47.72 -12.72 -1.94
N VAL A 11 -46.45 -12.69 -1.55
CA VAL A 11 -45.97 -11.81 -0.48
C VAL A 11 -46.30 -10.37 -0.90
N PRO A 12 -47.19 -9.64 -0.17
CA PRO A 12 -47.53 -8.28 -0.56
C PRO A 12 -46.26 -7.42 -0.52
N ALA A 13 -46.07 -6.61 -1.57
CA ALA A 13 -45.00 -5.63 -1.61
C ALA A 13 -45.16 -4.70 -0.40
N ALA A 14 -44.11 -4.63 0.43
CA ALA A 14 -44.00 -3.74 1.59
C ALA A 14 -44.67 -2.38 1.35
N THR A 15 -45.71 -2.06 2.12
CA THR A 15 -46.38 -0.75 2.04
C THR A 15 -45.46 0.32 2.59
N ARG A 16 -45.29 1.43 1.85
CA ARG A 16 -44.42 2.55 2.24
C ARG A 16 -45.18 3.87 2.10
N PRO A 17 -44.79 4.92 2.87
CA PRO A 17 -45.41 6.23 2.74
C PRO A 17 -45.23 6.80 1.33
N PRO A 18 -46.23 7.51 0.77
CA PRO A 18 -46.11 8.17 -0.52
C PRO A 18 -44.88 9.08 -0.58
N GLY A 19 -44.08 8.94 -1.64
CA GLY A 19 -42.86 9.74 -1.85
C GLY A 19 -41.61 9.25 -1.12
N TYR A 20 -41.70 8.18 -0.31
CA TYR A 20 -40.53 7.52 0.29
C TYR A 20 -39.76 6.69 -0.74
N VAL A 21 -38.45 6.86 -0.83
CA VAL A 21 -37.59 6.13 -1.79
C VAL A 21 -36.49 5.39 -1.05
N LEU A 22 -36.33 4.09 -1.31
CA LEU A 22 -35.30 3.28 -0.67
C LEU A 22 -33.88 3.82 -0.92
N ALA A 23 -33.11 3.90 0.17
CA ALA A 23 -31.69 4.20 0.13
C ALA A 23 -30.81 2.94 0.07
N GLU A 24 -31.40 1.74 0.21
CA GLU A 24 -30.70 0.46 0.35
C GLU A 24 -29.71 0.16 -0.80
N GLY A 25 -30.04 0.50 -2.04
CA GLY A 25 -29.12 0.31 -3.17
C GLY A 25 -27.82 1.10 -3.00
N ALA A 26 -27.94 2.40 -2.68
CA ALA A 26 -26.77 3.25 -2.44
C ALA A 26 -26.03 2.85 -1.15
N ALA A 27 -26.77 2.46 -0.10
CA ALA A 27 -26.20 1.96 1.14
C ALA A 27 -25.36 0.68 0.92
N ARG A 28 -25.84 -0.27 0.10
CA ARG A 28 -25.12 -1.49 -0.25
C ARG A 28 -23.84 -1.19 -1.03
N VAL A 29 -23.91 -0.35 -2.06
CA VAL A 29 -22.72 0.06 -2.82
C VAL A 29 -21.69 0.72 -1.92
N ALA A 30 -22.10 1.65 -1.05
CA ALA A 30 -21.20 2.28 -0.10
C ALA A 30 -20.56 1.27 0.87
N ARG A 31 -21.34 0.33 1.42
CA ARG A 31 -20.86 -0.69 2.35
C ARG A 31 -19.88 -1.68 1.71
N TYR A 32 -20.14 -2.15 0.49
CA TYR A 32 -19.18 -3.00 -0.23
C TYR A 32 -17.92 -2.23 -0.63
N GLY A 33 -18.08 -0.97 -1.07
CA GLY A 33 -16.95 -0.09 -1.33
C GLY A 33 -16.09 0.14 -0.10
N LEU A 34 -16.67 0.25 1.10
CA LEU A 34 -15.90 0.35 2.35
C LEU A 34 -15.12 -0.92 2.68
N LEU A 35 -15.64 -2.10 2.35
CA LEU A 35 -14.88 -3.35 2.50
C LEU A 35 -13.69 -3.38 1.53
N ALA A 36 -13.89 -2.95 0.28
CA ALA A 36 -12.78 -2.80 -0.67
C ALA A 36 -11.77 -1.74 -0.21
N ALA A 37 -12.23 -0.63 0.35
CA ALA A 37 -11.36 0.42 0.89
C ALA A 37 -10.52 -0.10 2.07
N MET A 38 -11.10 -0.94 2.94
CA MET A 38 -10.35 -1.58 4.03
C MET A 38 -9.28 -2.55 3.52
N PHE A 39 -9.60 -3.33 2.49
CA PHE A 39 -8.62 -4.20 1.84
C PHE A 39 -7.44 -3.39 1.28
N VAL A 40 -7.74 -2.34 0.50
CA VAL A 40 -6.72 -1.47 -0.10
C VAL A 40 -5.92 -0.74 0.97
N ALA A 41 -6.55 -0.21 2.01
CA ALA A 41 -5.84 0.45 3.13
C ALA A 41 -4.93 -0.53 3.91
N GLY A 42 -5.31 -1.80 4.00
CA GLY A 42 -4.45 -2.84 4.59
C GLY A 42 -3.22 -3.13 3.72
N ALA A 43 -3.42 -3.24 2.40
CA ALA A 43 -2.34 -3.39 1.43
C ALA A 43 -1.41 -2.18 1.40
N GLU A 44 -1.97 -0.97 1.39
CA GLU A 44 -1.25 0.30 1.44
C GLU A 44 -0.44 0.43 2.73
N LEU A 45 -1.00 0.06 3.89
CA LEU A 45 -0.26 0.03 5.15
C LEU A 45 0.95 -0.92 5.07
N GLY A 46 0.78 -2.11 4.48
CA GLY A 46 1.88 -3.04 4.23
C GLY A 46 2.96 -2.42 3.32
N ALA A 47 2.56 -1.83 2.20
CA ALA A 47 3.47 -1.17 1.27
C ALA A 47 4.22 0.02 1.92
N LEU A 48 3.53 0.80 2.76
CA LEU A 48 4.14 1.90 3.49
C LEU A 48 5.11 1.43 4.57
N ILE A 49 4.88 0.28 5.21
CA ILE A 49 5.85 -0.34 6.12
C ILE A 49 7.10 -0.74 5.33
N THR A 50 6.93 -1.40 4.18
CA THR A 50 8.06 -1.78 3.32
C THR A 50 8.82 -0.56 2.79
N LEU A 51 8.11 0.51 2.44
CA LEU A 51 8.72 1.78 2.03
C LEU A 51 9.44 2.43 3.21
N HIS A 52 8.88 2.40 4.42
CA HIS A 52 9.55 2.96 5.59
C HIS A 52 10.86 2.23 5.90
N SER A 53 10.87 0.89 5.81
CA SER A 53 12.11 0.12 5.90
C SER A 53 13.06 0.44 4.76
N ALA A 54 12.57 0.57 3.52
CA ALA A 54 13.38 0.93 2.34
C ALA A 54 13.92 2.37 2.39
N LEU A 55 13.30 3.30 3.12
CA LEU A 55 13.89 4.62 3.40
C LEU A 55 14.94 4.54 4.52
N GLY A 56 14.81 3.53 5.37
CA GLY A 56 15.84 3.02 6.27
C GLY A 56 17.06 2.54 5.52
N SER A 57 16.78 1.73 4.51
CA SER A 57 17.73 0.80 3.92
C SER A 57 18.06 1.01 2.46
N GLY A 58 17.49 1.92 1.69
CA GLY A 58 17.71 2.02 0.23
C GLY A 58 17.28 0.82 -0.65
N VAL A 59 17.24 -0.40 -0.10
CA VAL A 59 16.90 -1.67 -0.77
C VAL A 59 15.46 -1.64 -1.28
N GLY A 60 15.28 -1.96 -2.56
CA GLY A 60 13.94 -2.06 -3.18
C GLY A 60 13.13 -0.76 -3.10
N LEU A 61 13.79 0.39 -2.94
CA LEU A 61 13.10 1.69 -2.78
C LEU A 61 12.23 2.04 -3.98
N GLY A 62 12.71 1.77 -5.20
CA GLY A 62 11.93 1.96 -6.44
C GLY A 62 10.64 1.14 -6.42
N ASP A 63 10.75 -0.17 -6.21
CA ASP A 63 9.60 -1.08 -6.13
C ASP A 63 8.63 -0.70 -5.00
N ALA A 64 9.16 -0.28 -3.85
CA ALA A 64 8.33 0.15 -2.72
C ALA A 64 7.56 1.43 -3.04
N LEU A 65 8.19 2.39 -3.74
CA LEU A 65 7.53 3.61 -4.21
C LEU A 65 6.45 3.28 -5.25
N ASP A 66 6.76 2.45 -6.25
CA ASP A 66 5.79 2.08 -7.29
C ASP A 66 4.59 1.31 -6.72
N ARG A 67 4.81 0.44 -5.73
CA ARG A 67 3.73 -0.26 -5.01
C ARG A 67 2.84 0.71 -4.26
N VAL A 68 3.43 1.65 -3.51
CA VAL A 68 2.65 2.69 -2.80
C VAL A 68 1.87 3.54 -3.79
N ASP A 69 2.44 3.88 -4.94
CA ASP A 69 1.78 4.69 -5.97
C ASP A 69 0.58 3.98 -6.60
N ASN A 70 0.77 2.72 -6.99
CA ASN A 70 -0.30 1.89 -7.55
C ASN A 70 -1.44 1.69 -6.54
N LEU A 71 -1.11 1.46 -5.27
CA LEU A 71 -2.10 1.32 -4.20
C LEU A 71 -2.80 2.64 -3.89
N ALA A 72 -2.10 3.78 -3.93
CA ALA A 72 -2.69 5.10 -3.77
C ALA A 72 -3.70 5.41 -4.90
N TRP A 73 -3.40 5.04 -6.15
CA TRP A 73 -4.35 5.15 -7.26
C TRP A 73 -5.58 4.24 -7.06
N ALA A 74 -5.37 2.99 -6.63
CA ALA A 74 -6.46 2.08 -6.31
C ALA A 74 -7.33 2.62 -5.16
N ALA A 75 -6.70 3.17 -4.12
CA ALA A 75 -7.38 3.79 -2.98
C ALA A 75 -8.21 5.00 -3.43
N GLY A 76 -7.67 5.84 -4.31
CA GLY A 76 -8.38 6.97 -4.92
C GLY A 76 -9.60 6.53 -5.73
N ALA A 77 -9.46 5.50 -6.56
CA ALA A 77 -10.56 4.96 -7.37
C ALA A 77 -11.69 4.37 -6.52
N VAL A 78 -11.34 3.53 -5.53
CA VAL A 78 -12.32 2.96 -4.58
C VAL A 78 -12.95 4.07 -3.74
N GLY A 79 -12.15 5.01 -3.25
CA GLY A 79 -12.59 6.16 -2.48
C GLY A 79 -13.60 7.02 -3.23
N LEU A 80 -13.40 7.24 -4.53
CA LEU A 80 -14.36 7.96 -5.38
C LEU A 80 -15.71 7.25 -5.45
N VAL A 81 -15.72 5.94 -5.66
CA VAL A 81 -16.97 5.14 -5.68
C VAL A 81 -17.69 5.23 -4.35
N VAL A 82 -16.96 5.07 -3.24
CA VAL A 82 -17.52 5.18 -1.88
C VAL A 82 -18.09 6.59 -1.63
N ALA A 83 -17.34 7.64 -1.98
CA ALA A 83 -17.76 9.02 -1.79
C ALA A 83 -19.08 9.31 -2.55
N VAL A 84 -19.16 8.93 -3.83
CA VAL A 84 -20.39 9.10 -4.63
C VAL A 84 -21.55 8.33 -4.02
N ALA A 85 -21.33 7.06 -3.64
CA ALA A 85 -22.37 6.24 -3.04
C ALA A 85 -22.87 6.81 -1.70
N VAL A 86 -21.97 7.31 -0.85
CA VAL A 86 -22.30 7.96 0.42
C VAL A 86 -23.07 9.26 0.20
N ILE A 87 -22.69 10.09 -0.77
CA ILE A 87 -23.41 11.33 -1.10
C ILE A 87 -24.82 11.03 -1.60
N VAL A 88 -24.97 10.05 -2.51
CA VAL A 88 -26.27 9.62 -3.02
C VAL A 88 -27.14 9.05 -1.89
N TRP A 89 -26.57 8.21 -1.03
CA TRP A 89 -27.23 7.68 0.15
C TRP A 89 -27.69 8.79 1.09
N LEU A 90 -26.79 9.71 1.46
CA LEU A 90 -27.08 10.80 2.39
C LEU A 90 -28.19 11.71 1.87
N ARG A 91 -28.14 12.06 0.58
CA ARG A 91 -29.19 12.85 -0.07
C ARG A 91 -30.55 12.14 -0.06
N ARG A 92 -30.58 10.83 -0.32
CA ARG A 92 -31.82 10.03 -0.28
C ARG A 92 -32.39 9.99 1.14
N MET A 93 -31.55 9.65 2.11
CA MET A 93 -31.93 9.57 3.52
C MET A 93 -32.50 10.91 4.04
N TYR A 94 -31.88 12.04 3.68
CA TYR A 94 -32.35 13.35 4.10
C TYR A 94 -33.68 13.76 3.43
N ARG A 95 -33.86 13.43 2.14
CA ARG A 95 -35.12 13.70 1.41
C ARG A 95 -36.29 12.87 1.96
N ASN A 96 -36.02 11.64 2.40
CA ASN A 96 -37.04 10.76 2.97
C ASN A 96 -37.62 11.26 4.30
N LEU A 97 -36.96 12.21 4.97
CA LEU A 97 -37.48 12.78 6.22
C LEU A 97 -38.85 13.47 6.03
N SER A 98 -39.08 14.14 4.89
CA SER A 98 -40.36 14.78 4.62
C SER A 98 -41.52 13.78 4.45
N PRO A 99 -41.41 12.71 3.63
CA PRO A 99 -42.38 11.61 3.62
C PRO A 99 -42.61 10.93 4.96
N LEU A 100 -41.64 10.96 5.88
CA LEU A 100 -41.78 10.45 7.25
C LEU A 100 -42.47 11.43 8.20
N GLY A 101 -42.95 12.57 7.69
CA GLY A 101 -43.72 13.56 8.41
C GLY A 101 -42.89 14.59 9.18
N VAL A 102 -41.61 14.77 8.84
CA VAL A 102 -40.76 15.81 9.44
C VAL A 102 -41.07 17.14 8.77
N THR A 103 -41.67 18.07 9.51
CA THR A 103 -42.18 19.34 8.96
C THR A 103 -41.14 20.46 8.94
N GLU A 104 -40.16 20.42 9.84
CA GLU A 104 -39.16 21.48 10.00
C GLU A 104 -37.74 20.93 9.79
N LEU A 105 -37.32 20.72 8.54
CA LEU A 105 -35.92 20.37 8.26
C LEU A 105 -35.00 21.56 8.55
N ARG A 106 -33.83 21.30 9.12
CA ARG A 106 -32.83 22.33 9.41
C ARG A 106 -32.19 22.88 8.14
N PHE A 107 -32.03 22.04 7.12
CA PHE A 107 -31.39 22.39 5.87
C PHE A 107 -32.26 22.00 4.67
N ALA A 108 -32.04 22.66 3.53
CA ALA A 108 -32.58 22.19 2.27
C ALA A 108 -31.89 20.88 1.83
N PRO A 109 -32.59 19.91 1.19
CA PRO A 109 -31.97 18.63 0.81
C PRO A 109 -30.78 18.71 -0.15
N GLY A 110 -30.63 19.82 -0.89
CA GLY A 110 -29.44 20.07 -1.72
C GLY A 110 -28.14 20.15 -0.92
N TRP A 111 -28.20 20.55 0.35
CA TRP A 111 -27.03 20.61 1.22
C TRP A 111 -26.42 19.24 1.54
N ALA A 112 -27.19 18.14 1.41
CA ALA A 112 -26.64 16.79 1.53
C ALA A 112 -25.59 16.47 0.45
N VAL A 113 -25.59 17.22 -0.65
CA VAL A 113 -24.57 17.15 -1.71
C VAL A 113 -23.62 18.33 -1.62
N GLY A 114 -24.15 19.56 -1.62
CA GLY A 114 -23.34 20.78 -1.69
C GLY A 114 -22.37 20.95 -0.52
N ALA A 115 -22.69 20.40 0.65
CA ALA A 115 -21.82 20.46 1.83
C ALA A 115 -20.42 19.85 1.60
N TRP A 116 -20.30 18.86 0.71
CA TRP A 116 -19.03 18.16 0.45
C TRP A 116 -18.05 18.97 -0.40
N PHE A 117 -18.54 19.95 -1.15
CA PHE A 117 -17.75 20.72 -2.12
C PHE A 117 -17.40 22.12 -1.64
N VAL A 118 -17.93 22.54 -0.49
CA VAL A 118 -17.58 23.84 0.11
C VAL A 118 -16.51 23.61 1.18
N PRO A 119 -15.29 24.16 1.01
CA PRO A 119 -14.24 24.06 2.00
C PRO A 119 -14.70 24.51 3.39
N ILE A 120 -14.17 23.89 4.44
CA ILE A 120 -14.56 24.09 5.85
C ILE A 120 -15.95 23.51 6.16
N LEU A 121 -16.97 23.81 5.35
CA LEU A 121 -18.31 23.23 5.54
C LEU A 121 -18.32 21.71 5.36
N ASN A 122 -17.45 21.16 4.52
CA ASN A 122 -17.27 19.72 4.36
C ASN A 122 -16.85 19.00 5.66
N TRP A 123 -16.28 19.72 6.63
CA TRP A 123 -15.89 19.19 7.94
C TRP A 123 -16.99 19.25 9.01
N ILE A 124 -18.11 19.94 8.73
CA ILE A 124 -19.13 20.24 9.74
C ILE A 124 -20.52 19.79 9.28
N ARG A 125 -20.91 20.19 8.07
CA ARG A 125 -22.30 20.09 7.62
C ARG A 125 -22.73 18.66 7.30
N PRO A 126 -21.90 17.77 6.70
CA PRO A 126 -22.30 16.38 6.53
C PRO A 126 -22.63 15.69 7.86
N LYS A 127 -21.87 15.96 8.93
CA LYS A 127 -22.18 15.46 10.28
C LYS A 127 -23.52 15.97 10.80
N GLN A 128 -23.80 17.26 10.65
CA GLN A 128 -25.10 17.83 11.06
C GLN A 128 -26.26 17.15 10.32
N ILE A 129 -26.09 16.83 9.04
CA ILE A 129 -27.09 16.13 8.22
C ILE A 129 -27.29 14.69 8.68
N VAL A 130 -26.21 13.95 8.98
CA VAL A 130 -26.31 12.59 9.57
C VAL A 130 -26.99 12.62 10.93
N ASP A 131 -26.66 13.60 11.78
CA ASP A 131 -27.30 13.79 13.08
C ASP A 131 -28.80 14.08 12.96
N ASP A 132 -29.16 14.95 12.01
CA ASP A 132 -30.55 15.25 11.71
C ASP A 132 -31.31 14.00 11.26
N ILE A 133 -30.74 13.20 10.36
CA ILE A 133 -31.33 11.93 9.92
C ILE A 133 -31.54 11.01 11.12
N TRP A 134 -30.52 10.84 11.96
CA TRP A 134 -30.62 9.97 13.13
C TRP A 134 -31.73 10.42 14.09
N ARG A 135 -31.75 11.70 14.43
CA ARG A 135 -32.71 12.30 15.37
C ARG A 135 -34.14 12.30 14.84
N ALA A 136 -34.32 12.57 13.56
CA ALA A 136 -35.62 12.65 12.90
C ALA A 136 -36.19 11.27 12.51
N THR A 137 -35.41 10.20 12.69
CA THR A 137 -35.82 8.82 12.41
C THR A 137 -36.06 8.03 13.70
N GLU A 138 -36.70 8.64 14.68
CA GLU A 138 -37.06 7.91 15.90
C GLU A 138 -38.30 7.04 15.69
N LEU A 139 -38.21 5.78 16.10
CA LEU A 139 -39.24 4.76 15.84
C LEU A 139 -40.59 5.08 16.51
N GLU A 140 -40.55 5.72 17.67
CA GLU A 140 -41.73 5.98 18.53
C GLU A 140 -42.22 7.43 18.46
N ALA A 141 -41.60 8.28 17.63
CA ALA A 141 -42.02 9.67 17.51
C ALA A 141 -43.48 9.77 17.00
N PRO A 142 -44.23 10.79 17.43
CA PRO A 142 -45.52 11.13 16.81
C PRO A 142 -45.39 11.32 15.29
N HIS A 143 -46.48 11.09 14.55
CA HIS A 143 -46.54 11.37 13.12
C HIS A 143 -47.71 12.35 12.87
N PRO A 144 -47.45 13.59 12.40
CA PRO A 144 -46.17 14.16 11.97
C PRO A 144 -45.19 14.47 13.13
N ILE A 145 -43.90 14.60 12.79
CA ILE A 145 -42.80 14.91 13.72
C ILE A 145 -42.58 16.43 13.75
N GLY A 146 -43.01 17.08 14.84
CA GLY A 146 -42.76 18.51 15.10
C GLY A 146 -41.31 18.81 15.53
N GLY A 147 -40.94 20.10 15.68
CA GLY A 147 -39.54 20.56 15.81
C GLY A 147 -38.70 20.07 17.01
N THR A 148 -39.27 19.34 17.99
CA THR A 148 -38.55 18.85 19.18
C THR A 148 -37.53 17.76 18.89
N TRP A 149 -37.61 17.11 17.71
CA TRP A 149 -36.65 16.08 17.29
C TRP A 149 -35.20 16.57 17.30
N ARG A 150 -34.96 17.87 17.07
CA ARG A 150 -33.61 18.46 16.95
C ARG A 150 -32.74 18.31 18.19
N TRP A 151 -33.35 18.15 19.35
CA TRP A 151 -32.67 18.07 20.65
C TRP A 151 -32.41 16.62 21.10
N LYS A 152 -32.78 15.63 20.28
CA LYS A 152 -32.59 14.23 20.64
C LYS A 152 -31.11 13.83 20.60
N PRO A 153 -30.68 12.92 21.49
CA PRO A 153 -29.31 12.46 21.51
C PRO A 153 -28.98 11.68 20.24
N VAL A 154 -27.71 11.76 19.84
CA VAL A 154 -27.12 10.92 18.81
C VAL A 154 -26.14 9.96 19.51
N PRO A 155 -26.08 8.68 19.11
CA PRO A 155 -25.17 7.72 19.72
C PRO A 155 -23.71 8.16 19.64
N GLN A 156 -22.96 7.86 20.69
CA GLN A 156 -21.54 8.21 20.79
C GLN A 156 -20.69 7.66 19.63
N TRP A 157 -21.03 6.48 19.10
CA TRP A 157 -20.30 5.87 17.99
C TRP A 157 -20.41 6.68 16.67
N VAL A 158 -21.48 7.44 16.46
CA VAL A 158 -21.61 8.37 15.31
C VAL A 158 -20.69 9.59 15.50
N HIS A 159 -20.55 10.08 16.74
CA HIS A 159 -19.60 11.14 17.05
C HIS A 159 -18.16 10.67 16.90
N LEU A 160 -17.85 9.46 17.39
CA LEU A 160 -16.54 8.84 17.28
C LEU A 160 -16.13 8.63 15.81
N TRP A 161 -17.03 8.09 14.98
CA TRP A 161 -16.81 7.96 13.55
C TRP A 161 -16.38 9.28 12.91
N TRP A 162 -17.11 10.36 13.18
CA TRP A 162 -16.82 11.66 12.56
C TRP A 162 -15.51 12.24 13.08
N ALA A 163 -15.27 12.19 14.39
CA ALA A 163 -14.03 12.68 15.00
C ALA A 163 -12.81 11.96 14.42
N LEU A 164 -12.87 10.64 14.29
CA LEU A 164 -11.81 9.85 13.66
C LEU A 164 -11.66 10.16 12.17
N SER A 165 -12.76 10.35 11.43
CA SER A 165 -12.71 10.72 10.01
C SER A 165 -12.00 12.06 9.80
N VAL A 166 -12.30 13.04 10.65
CA VAL A 166 -11.65 14.36 10.65
C VAL A 166 -10.16 14.23 10.99
N ALA A 167 -9.83 13.53 12.08
CA ALA A 167 -8.43 13.32 12.48
C ALA A 167 -7.62 12.61 11.37
N THR A 168 -8.18 11.57 10.76
CA THR A 168 -7.57 10.82 9.66
C THR A 168 -7.35 11.71 8.43
N SER A 169 -8.33 12.55 8.08
CA SER A 169 -8.20 13.48 6.95
C SER A 169 -7.10 14.53 7.18
N LEU A 170 -6.94 15.01 8.41
CA LEU A 170 -5.85 15.93 8.77
C LEU A 170 -4.47 15.25 8.68
N LEU A 171 -4.35 14.00 9.15
CA LEU A 171 -3.11 13.22 9.01
C LEU A 171 -2.74 13.00 7.53
N GLY A 172 -3.72 12.70 6.68
CA GLY A 172 -3.51 12.53 5.25
C GLY A 172 -3.01 13.81 4.56
N ILE A 173 -3.52 14.98 4.95
CA ILE A 173 -3.01 16.27 4.45
C ILE A 173 -1.54 16.46 4.84
N VAL A 174 -1.17 16.17 6.10
CA VAL A 174 0.23 16.27 6.56
C VAL A 174 1.13 15.32 5.78
N GLY A 175 0.70 14.07 5.57
CA GLY A 175 1.45 13.08 4.78
C GLY A 175 1.63 13.50 3.32
N GLY A 176 0.58 13.98 2.67
CA GLY A 176 0.61 14.37 1.25
C GLY A 176 1.36 15.67 0.95
N LEU A 177 1.55 16.55 1.94
CA LEU A 177 2.39 17.75 1.80
C LEU A 177 3.89 17.47 1.96
N GLY A 178 4.26 16.30 2.48
CA GLY A 178 5.65 15.89 2.63
C GLY A 178 6.24 15.30 1.34
N GLY A 179 7.57 15.27 1.26
CA GLY A 179 8.27 14.57 0.17
C GLY A 179 8.03 13.05 0.24
N ARG A 180 7.95 12.39 -0.92
CA ARG A 180 7.65 10.94 -1.01
C ARG A 180 8.72 10.05 -0.37
N THR A 181 9.94 10.56 -0.23
CA THR A 181 11.07 9.92 0.47
C THR A 181 11.25 10.38 1.92
N SER A 182 10.35 11.24 2.42
CA SER A 182 10.41 11.70 3.79
C SER A 182 9.87 10.64 4.75
N ARG A 183 10.71 10.17 5.69
CA ARG A 183 10.29 9.20 6.72
C ARG A 183 9.12 9.72 7.58
N THR A 184 9.06 11.03 7.83
CA THR A 184 7.95 11.63 8.60
C THR A 184 6.65 11.64 7.79
N ALA A 185 6.73 11.89 6.48
CA ALA A 185 5.58 11.83 5.58
C ALA A 185 5.05 10.40 5.45
N VAL A 186 5.94 9.42 5.22
CA VAL A 186 5.58 8.00 5.17
C VAL A 186 4.96 7.54 6.50
N GLY A 187 5.54 7.93 7.64
CA GLY A 187 4.96 7.63 8.95
C GLY A 187 3.54 8.20 9.15
N ALA A 188 3.29 9.44 8.67
CA ALA A 188 1.95 10.03 8.70
C ALA A 188 0.95 9.27 7.81
N LEU A 189 1.38 8.80 6.63
CA LEU A 189 0.57 7.98 5.74
C LEU A 189 0.28 6.60 6.34
N MET A 190 1.24 5.98 7.04
CA MET A 190 1.00 4.74 7.78
C MET A 190 -0.08 4.93 8.84
N LEU A 191 0.02 6.01 9.62
CA LEU A 191 -0.96 6.33 10.65
C LEU A 191 -2.36 6.60 10.04
N THR A 192 -2.40 7.25 8.88
CA THR A 192 -3.62 7.50 8.11
C THR A 192 -4.25 6.19 7.62
N SER A 193 -3.45 5.27 7.09
CA SER A 193 -3.90 3.95 6.62
C SER A 193 -4.44 3.12 7.79
N ALA A 194 -3.71 3.06 8.91
CA ALA A 194 -4.15 2.38 10.12
C ALA A 194 -5.45 2.97 10.70
N ALA A 195 -5.57 4.30 10.73
CA ALA A 195 -6.79 4.96 11.19
C ALA A 195 -7.98 4.68 10.26
N SER A 196 -7.75 4.58 8.95
CA SER A 196 -8.79 4.25 7.96
C SER A 196 -9.38 2.85 8.15
N LEU A 197 -8.59 1.90 8.65
CA LEU A 197 -9.05 0.56 9.04
C LEU A 197 -10.01 0.57 10.24
N LEU A 198 -10.02 1.65 11.05
CA LEU A 198 -10.95 1.86 12.16
C LEU A 198 -12.16 2.70 11.74
N VAL A 199 -11.93 3.72 10.90
CA VAL A 199 -12.99 4.62 10.41
C VAL A 199 -13.98 3.89 9.51
N SER A 200 -13.51 3.02 8.63
CA SER A 200 -14.34 2.34 7.63
C SER A 200 -15.41 1.40 8.25
N PRO A 201 -15.08 0.55 9.25
CA PRO A 201 -16.09 -0.20 10.00
C PRO A 201 -17.12 0.68 10.70
N LEU A 202 -16.69 1.81 11.28
CA LEU A 202 -17.61 2.72 11.94
C LEU A 202 -18.58 3.35 10.93
N LEU A 203 -18.09 3.81 9.77
CA LEU A 203 -18.95 4.32 8.69
C LEU A 203 -19.89 3.23 8.15
N PHE A 204 -19.41 2.01 8.00
CA PHE A 204 -20.22 0.86 7.61
C PHE A 204 -21.40 0.65 8.58
N LEU A 205 -21.17 0.79 9.89
CA LEU A 205 -22.21 0.74 10.92
C LEU A 205 -23.14 1.96 10.87
N VAL A 206 -22.62 3.18 10.64
CA VAL A 206 -23.42 4.40 10.44
C VAL A 206 -24.41 4.19 9.31
N ILE A 207 -23.94 3.76 8.15
CA ILE A 207 -24.77 3.56 6.97
C ILE A 207 -25.81 2.47 7.24
N GLY A 208 -25.40 1.30 7.74
CA GLY A 208 -26.31 0.19 8.01
C GLY A 208 -27.40 0.57 9.01
N ARG A 209 -27.02 0.96 10.23
CA ARG A 209 -28.00 1.22 11.30
C ARG A 209 -28.92 2.39 11.00
N THR A 210 -28.40 3.44 10.35
CA THR A 210 -29.25 4.60 10.00
C THR A 210 -30.24 4.23 8.89
N THR A 211 -29.83 3.41 7.92
CA THR A 211 -30.71 2.91 6.85
C THR A 211 -31.80 2.02 7.44
N ASP A 212 -31.42 1.01 8.22
CA ASP A 212 -32.36 0.06 8.82
C ASP A 212 -33.38 0.78 9.71
N ARG A 213 -32.92 1.74 10.51
CA ARG A 213 -33.79 2.55 11.36
C ARG A 213 -34.79 3.38 10.54
N GLN A 214 -34.39 3.90 9.38
CA GLN A 214 -35.28 4.68 8.51
C GLN A 214 -36.29 3.80 7.78
N ASP A 215 -35.89 2.62 7.34
CA ASP A 215 -36.79 1.64 6.74
C ASP A 215 -37.83 1.16 7.77
N GLN A 216 -37.40 0.87 9.01
CA GLN A 216 -38.31 0.52 10.11
C GLN A 216 -39.31 1.63 10.42
N ARG A 217 -38.86 2.89 10.44
CA ARG A 217 -39.75 4.03 10.64
C ARG A 217 -40.75 4.17 9.49
N ALA A 218 -40.32 3.99 8.24
CA ALA A 218 -41.19 4.01 7.08
C ALA A 218 -42.27 2.92 7.15
N ALA A 219 -41.90 1.70 7.55
CA ALA A 219 -42.84 0.59 7.76
C ALA A 219 -43.90 0.91 8.82
N ARG A 220 -43.48 1.50 9.96
CA ARG A 220 -44.41 1.91 11.02
C ARG A 220 -45.38 2.99 10.57
N VAL A 221 -44.89 4.01 9.84
CA VAL A 221 -45.75 5.07 9.29
C VAL A 221 -46.74 4.51 8.25
N ALA A 222 -46.35 3.46 7.52
CA ALA A 222 -47.22 2.78 6.57
C ALA A 222 -48.16 1.73 7.22
N GLY A 223 -48.04 1.46 8.53
CA GLY A 223 -48.88 0.49 9.25
C GLY A 223 -48.51 -1.00 9.07
N ASP A 224 -47.30 -1.33 8.59
CA ASP A 224 -46.87 -2.72 8.38
C ASP A 224 -46.08 -3.28 9.58
N GLU A 225 -46.78 -3.88 10.55
CA GLU A 225 -46.19 -4.50 11.74
C GLU A 225 -45.31 -5.72 11.43
N SER A 226 -45.55 -6.42 10.31
CA SER A 226 -44.83 -7.65 9.93
C SER A 226 -43.39 -7.36 9.49
N MET A 227 -43.16 -6.19 8.91
CA MET A 227 -41.84 -5.72 8.46
C MET A 227 -40.99 -5.21 9.64
N ALA A 228 -41.62 -4.50 10.57
CA ALA A 228 -40.96 -4.00 11.79
C ALA A 228 -40.34 -5.14 12.61
N ARG A 229 -41.00 -6.31 12.68
CA ARG A 229 -40.49 -7.51 13.37
C ARG A 229 -39.35 -8.22 12.61
N ARG A 230 -39.39 -8.25 11.27
CA ARG A 230 -38.31 -8.85 10.44
C ARG A 230 -37.01 -8.05 10.48
N ALA A 231 -37.10 -6.73 10.49
CA ALA A 231 -35.93 -5.84 10.57
C ALA A 231 -35.22 -5.90 11.93
N PHE A 232 -35.96 -6.16 13.02
CA PHE A 232 -35.38 -6.38 14.35
C PHE A 232 -34.56 -7.68 14.43
N ALA A 233 -34.98 -8.72 13.70
CA ALA A 233 -34.27 -10.01 13.67
C ALA A 233 -32.92 -9.97 12.93
N SER A 234 -32.71 -9.02 12.01
CA SER A 234 -31.43 -8.86 11.31
C SER A 234 -30.34 -8.13 12.10
N GLU A 235 -30.68 -7.54 13.25
CA GLU A 235 -29.78 -6.68 14.03
C GLU A 235 -28.68 -7.44 14.81
N VAL A 236 -28.71 -8.78 14.82
CA VAL A 236 -27.77 -9.62 15.57
C VAL A 236 -27.09 -10.64 14.65
N ARG A 237 -26.08 -10.21 13.87
CA ARG A 237 -25.10 -11.13 13.28
C ARG A 237 -23.66 -10.75 13.70
N PRO A 238 -23.05 -11.48 14.66
CA PRO A 238 -21.66 -11.29 15.07
C PRO A 238 -20.63 -11.70 14.00
N LEU A 239 -21.07 -12.19 12.84
CA LEU A 239 -20.23 -12.59 11.69
C LEU A 239 -19.52 -11.41 10.99
N ALA A 240 -19.94 -10.15 11.23
CA ALA A 240 -19.32 -8.99 10.59
C ALA A 240 -17.89 -8.74 11.08
N GLY A 241 -17.59 -8.99 12.36
CA GLY A 241 -16.25 -8.72 12.93
C GLY A 241 -15.15 -9.62 12.35
N ALA A 242 -15.43 -10.91 12.22
CA ALA A 242 -14.49 -11.88 11.62
C ALA A 242 -14.27 -11.62 10.12
N ALA A 243 -15.33 -11.28 9.38
CA ALA A 243 -15.20 -10.92 7.96
C ALA A 243 -14.41 -9.62 7.76
N LEU A 244 -14.62 -8.61 8.60
CA LEU A 244 -13.85 -7.37 8.58
C LEU A 244 -12.37 -7.63 8.89
N ALA A 245 -12.07 -8.43 9.93
CA ALA A 245 -10.70 -8.81 10.27
C ALA A 245 -10.02 -9.62 9.16
N ALA A 246 -10.74 -10.55 8.51
CA ALA A 246 -10.21 -11.33 7.40
C ALA A 246 -9.88 -10.44 6.19
N VAL A 247 -10.73 -9.46 5.86
CA VAL A 247 -10.47 -8.51 4.76
C VAL A 247 -9.21 -7.68 5.02
N VAL A 248 -9.00 -7.24 6.27
CA VAL A 248 -7.78 -6.51 6.66
C VAL A 248 -6.55 -7.40 6.59
N MET A 249 -6.63 -8.62 7.13
CA MET A 249 -5.52 -9.58 7.13
C MET A 249 -5.16 -10.06 5.71
N LEU A 250 -6.12 -10.17 4.80
CA LEU A 250 -5.87 -10.52 3.40
C LEU A 250 -5.21 -9.36 2.64
N GLY A 251 -5.67 -8.13 2.84
CA GLY A 251 -5.05 -6.95 2.23
C GLY A 251 -3.63 -6.72 2.75
N PHE A 252 -3.45 -6.79 4.07
CA PHE A 252 -2.13 -6.71 4.71
C PHE A 252 -1.23 -7.88 4.29
N GLY A 253 -1.75 -9.10 4.37
CA GLY A 253 -1.01 -10.34 4.04
C GLY A 253 -0.56 -10.41 2.59
N LEU A 254 -1.34 -9.92 1.62
CA LEU A 254 -0.91 -9.94 0.20
C LEU A 254 0.31 -9.06 -0.09
N VAL A 255 0.61 -8.08 0.77
CA VAL A 255 1.73 -7.13 0.58
C VAL A 255 2.83 -7.32 1.62
N SER A 256 2.49 -7.65 2.86
CA SER A 256 3.48 -8.04 3.88
C SER A 256 4.06 -9.44 3.61
N TRP A 257 3.39 -10.22 2.76
CA TRP A 257 3.81 -11.54 2.27
C TRP A 257 4.11 -11.48 0.76
N SER A 258 4.64 -10.35 0.29
CA SER A 258 5.38 -10.30 -0.97
C SER A 258 6.86 -10.11 -0.65
N GLY A 259 7.58 -11.25 -0.63
CA GLY A 259 9.04 -11.30 -0.76
C GLY A 259 9.83 -10.76 0.43
N GLY A 260 10.04 -11.60 1.46
CA GLY A 260 11.46 -11.77 1.78
C GLY A 260 12.06 -12.34 0.51
N ASP A 261 12.95 -11.61 -0.16
CA ASP A 261 13.67 -12.13 -1.31
C ASP A 261 14.10 -13.55 -0.95
N SER A 262 13.58 -14.55 -1.66
CA SER A 262 13.88 -15.97 -1.41
C SER A 262 15.37 -16.27 -1.59
N SER A 263 16.14 -15.28 -2.02
CA SER A 263 17.58 -15.27 -2.19
C SER A 263 18.35 -14.74 -0.97
N VAL A 264 17.72 -14.13 0.06
CA VAL A 264 18.44 -13.50 1.19
C VAL A 264 18.29 -14.25 2.51
N VAL A 265 19.38 -14.82 3.03
CA VAL A 265 19.43 -15.59 4.30
C VAL A 265 20.49 -15.01 5.25
N ALA A 266 20.15 -14.84 6.53
CA ALA A 266 21.13 -14.45 7.54
C ALA A 266 22.16 -15.56 7.80
N VAL A 267 23.43 -15.20 7.80
CA VAL A 267 24.57 -16.12 8.01
C VAL A 267 25.58 -15.50 8.99
N ASP A 268 26.45 -16.31 9.57
CA ASP A 268 27.54 -15.78 10.40
C ASP A 268 28.43 -14.84 9.55
N GLY A 269 28.48 -13.56 9.95
CA GLY A 269 29.26 -12.53 9.25
C GLY A 269 28.47 -11.64 8.27
N GLY A 270 27.15 -11.83 8.11
CA GLY A 270 26.33 -10.91 7.32
C GLY A 270 25.04 -11.52 6.75
N LEU A 271 24.62 -10.99 5.61
CA LEU A 271 23.44 -11.46 4.86
C LEU A 271 23.92 -12.11 3.57
N ARG A 272 23.44 -13.32 3.26
CA ARG A 272 23.77 -14.05 2.03
C ARG A 272 22.72 -13.81 0.97
N TYR A 273 23.11 -13.32 -0.20
CA TYR A 273 22.31 -13.33 -1.42
C TYR A 273 22.64 -14.57 -2.26
N GLU A 274 21.65 -15.24 -2.83
CA GLU A 274 21.83 -16.34 -3.78
C GLU A 274 20.70 -16.40 -4.80
N GLU A 275 21.03 -16.16 -6.07
CA GLU A 275 20.07 -16.24 -7.17
C GLU A 275 20.79 -16.63 -8.46
N PHE A 276 20.10 -17.35 -9.35
CA PHE A 276 20.67 -17.81 -10.62
C PHE A 276 22.04 -18.50 -10.47
N GLY A 277 22.24 -19.24 -9.37
CA GLY A 277 23.49 -19.94 -9.05
C GLY A 277 24.73 -19.05 -8.93
N VAL A 278 24.54 -17.78 -8.56
CA VAL A 278 25.59 -16.89 -8.06
C VAL A 278 25.16 -16.43 -6.67
N GLY A 279 26.06 -16.52 -5.69
CA GLY A 279 25.76 -16.08 -4.33
C GLY A 279 26.95 -15.44 -3.62
N PHE A 280 26.68 -14.52 -2.71
CA PHE A 280 27.70 -13.79 -1.94
C PHE A 280 27.15 -13.34 -0.59
N VAL A 281 28.04 -13.01 0.35
CA VAL A 281 27.69 -12.47 1.66
C VAL A 281 28.06 -10.99 1.73
N TYR A 282 27.16 -10.17 2.27
CA TYR A 282 27.36 -8.74 2.44
C TYR A 282 27.25 -8.33 3.91
N PRO A 283 27.99 -7.29 4.36
CA PRO A 283 28.01 -6.89 5.77
C PRO A 283 26.64 -6.45 6.29
N GLU A 284 26.41 -6.62 7.60
CA GLU A 284 25.24 -6.02 8.24
C GLU A 284 25.29 -4.48 8.14
N GLY A 285 24.15 -3.86 7.80
CA GLY A 285 24.05 -2.41 7.58
C GLY A 285 24.36 -1.96 6.14
N PHE A 286 24.80 -2.87 5.27
CA PHE A 286 24.77 -2.67 3.82
C PHE A 286 23.42 -3.04 3.24
N PHE A 287 23.14 -2.46 2.09
CA PHE A 287 21.83 -2.41 1.48
C PHE A 287 21.87 -2.99 0.08
N LEU A 288 21.30 -4.19 -0.08
CA LEU A 288 21.23 -4.90 -1.34
C LEU A 288 20.48 -4.09 -2.42
N GLN A 289 21.11 -3.89 -3.57
CA GLN A 289 20.51 -3.35 -4.78
C GLN A 289 20.53 -4.46 -5.83
N THR A 290 19.38 -5.03 -6.17
CA THR A 290 19.24 -5.92 -7.31
C THR A 290 18.73 -5.10 -8.50
N GLN A 291 19.43 -5.19 -9.63
CA GLN A 291 18.89 -4.69 -10.89
C GLN A 291 18.81 -5.87 -11.84
N ASN A 292 17.59 -6.22 -12.25
CA ASN A 292 17.37 -6.91 -13.50
C ASN A 292 17.07 -5.83 -14.56
N PRO A 293 18.05 -5.39 -15.36
CA PRO A 293 17.84 -4.32 -16.34
C PRO A 293 16.84 -4.65 -17.45
N PHE A 294 16.33 -5.90 -17.51
CA PHE A 294 15.29 -6.34 -18.44
C PHE A 294 14.05 -6.80 -17.65
N GLY A 295 13.21 -5.85 -17.20
CA GLY A 295 11.99 -6.15 -16.42
C GLY A 295 11.11 -7.22 -17.06
N GLU A 296 10.52 -8.13 -16.26
CA GLU A 296 9.63 -9.27 -16.63
C GLU A 296 9.91 -9.95 -18.01
N GLY A 297 11.17 -9.91 -18.47
CA GLY A 297 11.63 -10.46 -19.74
C GLY A 297 12.25 -11.85 -19.58
N ASP A 298 12.16 -12.63 -20.65
CA ASP A 298 12.51 -14.05 -20.82
C ASP A 298 13.43 -14.68 -19.73
N PRO A 299 12.97 -15.70 -18.97
CA PRO A 299 13.76 -16.43 -17.97
C PRO A 299 14.95 -17.24 -18.55
N THR A 300 15.18 -17.15 -19.86
CA THR A 300 16.33 -17.74 -20.56
C THR A 300 17.48 -16.75 -20.82
N GLU A 301 17.31 -15.45 -20.55
CA GLU A 301 18.38 -14.46 -20.72
C GLU A 301 19.30 -14.41 -19.49
N LEU A 302 20.44 -15.05 -19.64
CA LEU A 302 21.43 -15.30 -18.61
C LEU A 302 22.33 -14.08 -18.34
N PHE A 303 21.75 -13.00 -17.82
CA PHE A 303 22.46 -11.82 -17.31
C PHE A 303 21.79 -11.33 -16.01
N GLY A 304 22.56 -10.95 -15.00
CA GLY A 304 22.02 -10.40 -13.76
C GLY A 304 23.02 -9.53 -13.00
N SER A 305 22.51 -8.67 -12.14
CA SER A 305 23.34 -7.84 -11.27
C SER A 305 22.74 -7.67 -9.89
N ALA A 306 23.59 -7.74 -8.87
CA ALA A 306 23.25 -7.50 -7.49
C ALA A 306 24.45 -6.84 -6.79
N GLY A 307 24.20 -5.83 -5.98
CA GLY A 307 25.23 -5.13 -5.22
C GLY A 307 24.74 -4.81 -3.82
N ALA A 308 25.59 -4.28 -2.96
CA ALA A 308 25.17 -3.71 -1.70
C ALA A 308 25.93 -2.41 -1.38
N GLU A 309 25.25 -1.46 -0.75
CA GLU A 309 25.79 -0.12 -0.42
C GLU A 309 25.63 0.20 1.07
N SER A 310 26.58 0.92 1.66
CA SER A 310 26.50 1.38 3.06
C SER A 310 25.46 2.48 3.23
N ALA A 311 24.94 2.63 4.44
CA ALA A 311 23.87 3.58 4.72
C ALA A 311 24.21 5.07 4.51
N ASP A 312 25.49 5.40 4.49
CA ASP A 312 26.02 6.73 4.24
C ASP A 312 26.47 6.94 2.78
N GLY A 313 26.31 5.93 1.91
CA GLY A 313 26.69 5.96 0.49
C GLY A 313 28.21 6.04 0.25
N ARG A 314 29.02 5.73 1.26
CA ARG A 314 30.49 5.86 1.19
C ARG A 314 31.17 4.57 0.77
N GLU A 315 30.52 3.43 0.94
CA GLU A 315 31.03 2.10 0.61
C GLU A 315 29.98 1.37 -0.21
N GLY A 316 30.39 0.72 -1.29
CA GLY A 316 29.48 -0.04 -2.11
C GLY A 316 30.20 -1.10 -2.91
N PHE A 317 29.47 -2.14 -3.29
CA PHE A 317 29.96 -3.10 -4.24
C PHE A 317 28.83 -3.61 -5.13
N GLY A 318 29.17 -4.03 -6.33
CA GLY A 318 28.27 -4.62 -7.31
C GLY A 318 28.87 -5.89 -7.87
N ILE A 319 28.04 -6.89 -8.10
CA ILE A 319 28.37 -8.14 -8.76
C ILE A 319 27.45 -8.27 -9.96
N THR A 320 28.04 -8.44 -11.13
CA THR A 320 27.33 -8.71 -12.38
C THR A 320 27.73 -10.10 -12.85
N TRP A 321 26.79 -10.85 -13.40
CA TRP A 321 27.07 -12.14 -14.02
C TRP A 321 26.40 -12.25 -15.38
N VAL A 322 27.04 -13.00 -16.26
CA VAL A 322 26.52 -13.35 -17.58
C VAL A 322 26.90 -14.79 -17.92
N THR A 323 26.03 -15.53 -18.60
CA THR A 323 26.41 -16.86 -19.11
C THR A 323 27.12 -16.73 -20.44
N THR A 324 28.29 -17.35 -20.50
CA THR A 324 29.20 -17.30 -21.64
C THR A 324 28.85 -18.32 -22.71
N GLY A 325 27.86 -19.19 -22.49
CA GLY A 325 27.44 -20.22 -23.45
C GLY A 325 28.51 -21.29 -23.69
N GLY A 326 29.27 -21.64 -22.66
CA GLY A 326 30.28 -22.70 -22.67
C GLY A 326 31.71 -22.24 -22.99
N PHE A 327 31.95 -20.95 -23.17
CA PHE A 327 33.29 -20.40 -23.42
C PHE A 327 33.94 -19.89 -22.13
N VAL A 328 35.22 -20.23 -21.93
CA VAL A 328 36.06 -19.66 -20.86
C VAL A 328 36.82 -18.48 -21.44
N LEU A 329 36.65 -17.29 -20.87
CA LEU A 329 37.36 -16.10 -21.30
C LEU A 329 38.85 -16.18 -20.95
N THR A 330 39.69 -15.69 -21.87
CA THR A 330 41.12 -15.49 -21.68
C THR A 330 41.39 -14.30 -20.76
N ASP A 331 42.62 -14.18 -20.23
CA ASP A 331 43.01 -13.04 -19.38
C ASP A 331 42.81 -11.70 -20.08
N GLU A 332 43.08 -11.61 -21.38
CA GLU A 332 42.84 -10.39 -22.17
C GLU A 332 41.36 -10.05 -22.29
N GLU A 333 40.48 -11.06 -22.43
CA GLU A 333 39.03 -10.87 -22.49
C GLU A 333 38.44 -10.51 -21.13
N LEU A 334 38.94 -11.09 -20.04
CA LEU A 334 38.58 -10.70 -18.66
C LEU A 334 38.98 -9.25 -18.38
N LEU A 335 40.19 -8.86 -18.77
CA LEU A 335 40.64 -7.46 -18.69
C LEU A 335 39.78 -6.55 -19.56
N SER A 336 39.36 -6.98 -20.76
CA SER A 336 38.45 -6.23 -21.61
C SER A 336 37.08 -6.02 -20.96
N ALA A 337 36.55 -7.02 -20.25
CA ALA A 337 35.29 -6.90 -19.51
C ALA A 337 35.40 -5.90 -18.35
N ILE A 338 36.50 -5.95 -17.59
CA ILE A 338 36.83 -4.97 -16.55
C ILE A 338 36.93 -3.56 -17.15
N ASN A 339 37.65 -3.42 -18.27
CA ASN A 339 37.84 -2.16 -18.98
C ASN A 339 36.52 -1.53 -19.45
N GLY A 340 35.59 -2.35 -19.95
CA GLY A 340 34.26 -1.90 -20.36
C GLY A 340 33.47 -1.31 -19.18
N GLY A 341 33.35 -2.07 -18.09
CA GLY A 341 32.61 -1.62 -16.89
C GLY A 341 33.25 -0.41 -16.19
N ILE A 342 34.58 -0.35 -16.14
CA ILE A 342 35.32 0.82 -15.64
C ILE A 342 35.08 2.04 -16.55
N GLY A 343 35.03 1.85 -17.87
CA GLY A 343 34.79 2.92 -18.85
C GLY A 343 33.43 3.60 -18.66
N ASP A 344 32.37 2.82 -18.47
CA ASP A 344 31.01 3.33 -18.23
C ASP A 344 30.93 4.14 -16.92
N LEU A 345 31.64 3.67 -15.87
CA LEU A 345 31.71 4.34 -14.58
C LEU A 345 32.49 5.67 -14.66
N ILE A 346 33.63 5.69 -15.35
CA ILE A 346 34.50 6.87 -15.50
C ILE A 346 33.90 7.89 -16.47
N GLY A 347 33.10 7.48 -17.45
CA GLY A 347 32.41 8.39 -18.37
C GLY A 347 31.56 9.44 -17.65
N ALA A 348 31.12 9.17 -16.42
CA ALA A 348 30.40 10.08 -15.54
C ALA A 348 31.31 10.99 -14.67
N ALA A 349 32.61 10.67 -14.52
CA ALA A 349 33.54 11.37 -13.65
C ALA A 349 34.39 12.41 -14.41
N ALA A 350 34.25 13.69 -14.06
CA ALA A 350 34.83 14.82 -14.81
C ALA A 350 36.38 14.90 -14.83
N GLY A 351 37.09 14.10 -14.03
CA GLY A 351 38.55 14.20 -13.81
C GLY A 351 39.42 13.07 -14.38
N GLY A 352 38.83 12.06 -15.01
CA GLY A 352 39.53 10.82 -15.40
C GLY A 352 39.90 9.93 -14.20
N ALA A 353 40.44 8.74 -14.47
CA ALA A 353 40.84 7.79 -13.43
C ALA A 353 42.34 7.48 -13.44
N GLN A 354 42.91 7.29 -12.26
CA GLN A 354 44.24 6.72 -12.07
C GLN A 354 44.11 5.22 -11.92
N ARG A 355 44.72 4.48 -12.84
CA ARG A 355 44.63 3.02 -12.92
C ARG A 355 45.91 2.37 -12.40
N GLY A 356 45.76 1.29 -11.64
CA GLY A 356 46.85 0.45 -11.16
C GLY A 356 47.29 -0.56 -12.21
N VAL A 357 48.22 -1.43 -11.80
CA VAL A 357 48.62 -2.58 -12.61
C VAL A 357 47.67 -3.73 -12.30
N ALA A 358 47.09 -4.34 -13.34
CA ALA A 358 46.25 -5.51 -13.16
C ALA A 358 47.09 -6.71 -12.71
N PHE A 359 46.52 -7.56 -11.85
CA PHE A 359 47.17 -8.74 -11.32
C PHE A 359 46.18 -9.89 -11.15
N GLU A 360 46.70 -11.11 -11.09
CA GLU A 360 45.91 -12.32 -10.92
C GLU A 360 45.52 -12.55 -9.46
N SER A 361 44.29 -13.04 -9.26
CA SER A 361 43.79 -13.51 -7.98
C SER A 361 42.86 -14.72 -8.17
N VAL A 362 42.17 -15.13 -7.11
CA VAL A 362 41.16 -16.17 -7.14
C VAL A 362 39.81 -15.55 -6.80
N LEU A 363 38.81 -15.80 -7.65
CA LEU A 363 37.43 -15.39 -7.41
C LEU A 363 36.49 -16.50 -7.89
N ALA A 364 35.47 -16.83 -7.10
CA ALA A 364 34.50 -17.88 -7.42
C ALA A 364 35.13 -19.24 -7.82
N GLY A 365 36.25 -19.58 -7.18
CA GLY A 365 37.03 -20.80 -7.46
C GLY A 365 37.83 -20.80 -8.76
N GLY A 366 37.77 -19.74 -9.58
CA GLY A 366 38.51 -19.57 -10.83
C GLY A 366 39.63 -18.54 -10.74
N VAL A 367 40.49 -18.51 -11.76
CA VAL A 367 41.49 -17.45 -11.94
C VAL A 367 40.76 -16.16 -12.29
N SER A 368 41.12 -15.07 -11.60
CA SER A 368 40.53 -13.75 -11.80
C SER A 368 41.58 -12.72 -12.17
N GLN A 369 41.17 -11.75 -12.98
CA GLN A 369 41.94 -10.53 -13.20
C GLN A 369 41.40 -9.45 -12.29
N VAL A 370 42.28 -8.74 -11.58
CA VAL A 370 41.91 -7.68 -10.62
C VAL A 370 42.65 -6.41 -10.97
N GLU A 371 41.93 -5.29 -10.92
CA GLU A 371 42.52 -3.97 -11.13
C GLU A 371 42.00 -2.96 -10.11
N HIS A 372 42.95 -2.26 -9.48
CA HIS A 372 42.65 -1.13 -8.63
C HIS A 372 42.68 0.16 -9.42
N PHE A 373 41.76 1.07 -9.14
CA PHE A 373 41.76 2.40 -9.73
C PHE A 373 41.19 3.41 -8.75
N SER A 374 41.41 4.69 -9.02
CA SER A 374 40.78 5.78 -8.29
C SER A 374 40.34 6.88 -9.24
N PHE A 375 39.29 7.59 -8.87
CA PHE A 375 38.76 8.70 -9.65
C PHE A 375 38.14 9.73 -8.72
N THR A 376 37.92 10.94 -9.24
CA THR A 376 37.29 12.01 -8.47
C THR A 376 35.87 12.22 -8.98
N LEU A 377 34.91 12.17 -8.07
CA LEU A 377 33.50 12.49 -8.31
C LEU A 377 33.10 13.60 -7.33
N ASP A 378 32.54 14.70 -7.84
CA ASP A 378 32.11 15.86 -7.04
C ASP A 378 33.16 16.43 -6.07
N GLY A 379 34.45 16.30 -6.42
CA GLY A 379 35.57 16.78 -5.61
C GLY A 379 36.04 15.81 -4.52
N GLU A 380 35.42 14.65 -4.41
CA GLU A 380 35.82 13.59 -3.49
C GLU A 380 36.55 12.45 -4.23
N LEU A 381 37.58 11.91 -3.59
CA LEU A 381 38.39 10.83 -4.14
C LEU A 381 37.74 9.47 -3.81
N ILE A 382 37.40 8.71 -4.84
CA ILE A 382 36.87 7.35 -4.74
C ILE A 382 37.99 6.37 -5.08
N TYR A 383 38.17 5.38 -4.22
CA TYR A 383 39.03 4.22 -4.48
C TYR A 383 38.16 3.05 -4.89
N ALA A 384 38.50 2.42 -6.01
CA ALA A 384 37.73 1.32 -6.56
C ALA A 384 38.61 0.11 -6.92
N THR A 385 38.00 -1.06 -6.89
CA THR A 385 38.58 -2.33 -7.34
C THR A 385 37.58 -2.98 -8.28
N ALA A 386 38.03 -3.39 -9.46
CA ALA A 386 37.24 -4.25 -10.34
C ALA A 386 37.94 -5.60 -10.49
N ALA A 387 37.16 -6.67 -10.54
CA ALA A 387 37.65 -8.01 -10.77
C ALA A 387 36.71 -8.76 -11.71
N ALA A 388 37.25 -9.59 -12.59
CA ALA A 388 36.48 -10.48 -13.45
C ALA A 388 37.06 -11.89 -13.42
N ALA A 389 36.17 -12.89 -13.38
CA ALA A 389 36.56 -14.30 -13.34
C ALA A 389 35.54 -15.18 -14.05
N ASN A 390 36.03 -16.25 -14.68
CA ASN A 390 35.19 -17.38 -15.05
C ASN A 390 34.87 -18.17 -13.76
N CYS A 391 33.60 -18.37 -13.45
CA CYS A 391 33.19 -19.22 -12.34
C CYS A 391 33.70 -20.65 -12.56
N ALA A 392 34.28 -21.26 -11.52
CA ALA A 392 34.72 -22.64 -11.62
C ALA A 392 33.53 -23.60 -11.75
N GLY A 393 33.52 -24.46 -12.77
CA GLY A 393 32.50 -25.49 -12.93
C GLY A 393 31.13 -25.01 -13.42
N SER A 394 31.01 -23.75 -13.86
CA SER A 394 29.81 -23.24 -14.53
C SER A 394 30.15 -22.40 -15.76
N GLU A 395 29.18 -22.19 -16.65
CA GLU A 395 29.34 -21.35 -17.85
C GLU A 395 29.14 -19.86 -17.55
N ARG A 396 29.52 -19.39 -16.35
CA ARG A 396 29.27 -18.03 -15.91
C ARG A 396 30.54 -17.21 -15.82
N LEU A 397 30.45 -15.98 -16.33
CA LEU A 397 31.39 -14.90 -16.06
C LEU A 397 30.82 -14.07 -14.91
N VAL A 398 31.64 -13.81 -13.90
CA VAL A 398 31.31 -12.89 -12.80
C VAL A 398 32.26 -11.70 -12.83
N VAL A 399 31.69 -10.50 -12.68
CA VAL A 399 32.41 -9.24 -12.56
C VAL A 399 32.02 -8.60 -11.24
N ILE A 400 33.01 -8.29 -10.40
CA ILE A 400 32.82 -7.60 -9.12
C ILE A 400 33.43 -6.22 -9.21
N MET A 401 32.70 -5.23 -8.72
CA MET A 401 33.18 -3.88 -8.55
C MET A 401 32.98 -3.46 -7.09
N VAL A 402 34.01 -2.89 -6.47
CA VAL A 402 33.97 -2.35 -5.11
C VAL A 402 34.39 -0.90 -5.17
N LEU A 403 33.65 -0.03 -4.51
CA LEU A 403 33.88 1.42 -4.44
C LEU A 403 33.87 1.87 -2.99
N VAL A 404 34.88 2.64 -2.59
CA VAL A 404 34.97 3.25 -1.25
C VAL A 404 35.46 4.68 -1.34
N LEU A 405 34.78 5.57 -0.64
CA LEU A 405 35.02 7.01 -0.64
C LEU A 405 36.07 7.42 0.40
N GLY A 406 37.20 7.95 -0.08
CA GLY A 406 38.22 8.58 0.75
C GLY A 406 39.14 7.64 1.54
N ASP A 407 38.95 6.32 1.45
CA ASP A 407 39.75 5.34 2.20
C ASP A 407 40.20 4.15 1.32
N HIS A 408 41.50 4.12 1.03
CA HIS A 408 42.14 3.04 0.26
C HIS A 408 42.21 1.71 1.02
N ALA A 409 42.48 1.74 2.32
CA ALA A 409 42.59 0.51 3.12
C ALA A 409 41.23 -0.18 3.22
N ARG A 410 40.20 0.63 3.44
CA ARG A 410 38.82 0.16 3.53
C ARG A 410 38.31 -0.49 2.24
N ARG A 411 38.69 0.06 1.07
CA ARG A 411 38.42 -0.58 -0.23
C ARG A 411 39.00 -1.99 -0.31
N THR A 412 40.24 -2.19 0.15
CA THR A 412 40.90 -3.50 0.12
C THR A 412 40.20 -4.49 1.07
N GLU A 413 39.92 -4.06 2.31
CA GLU A 413 39.19 -4.89 3.28
C GLU A 413 37.82 -5.33 2.76
N LEU A 414 37.05 -4.40 2.19
CA LEU A 414 35.72 -4.70 1.65
C LEU A 414 35.80 -5.66 0.46
N TYR A 415 36.76 -5.47 -0.44
CA TYR A 415 36.98 -6.39 -1.55
C TYR A 415 37.35 -7.80 -1.09
N GLU A 416 38.29 -7.93 -0.16
CA GLU A 416 38.69 -9.24 0.39
C GLU A 416 37.50 -9.93 1.09
N SER A 417 36.72 -9.18 1.86
CA SER A 417 35.53 -9.69 2.53
C SER A 417 34.48 -10.21 1.54
N VAL A 418 34.17 -9.44 0.49
CA VAL A 418 33.15 -9.83 -0.49
C VAL A 418 33.65 -10.99 -1.35
N SER A 419 34.84 -10.86 -1.95
CA SER A 419 35.40 -11.86 -2.88
C SER A 419 35.56 -13.25 -2.25
N ALA A 420 35.86 -13.33 -0.96
CA ALA A 420 35.98 -14.61 -0.24
C ALA A 420 34.67 -15.39 -0.13
N THR A 421 33.52 -14.72 -0.31
CA THR A 421 32.19 -15.30 -0.10
C THR A 421 31.44 -15.56 -1.40
N VAL A 422 32.01 -15.11 -2.52
CA VAL A 422 31.42 -15.26 -3.84
C VAL A 422 31.48 -16.72 -4.27
N SER A 423 30.32 -17.24 -4.65
CA SER A 423 30.11 -18.61 -5.05
C SER A 423 29.35 -18.69 -6.36
N CYS A 424 29.77 -19.65 -7.15
CA CYS A 424 29.08 -20.27 -8.28
C CYS A 424 29.30 -21.79 -8.11
#